data_AF-A0A2G5TT59-F1
#
_entry.id   AF-A0A2G5TT59-F1
#
_cell.length_a   1.000
_cell.length_b   1.000
_cell.length_c   1.000
_cell.angle_alpha   90.00
_cell.angle_beta   90.00
_cell.angle_gamma   90.00
#
_symmetry.space_group_name_H-M   'P 1'
#
loop_
_entity.id
_entity.type
_entity.pdbx_description
1 polymer ?
#
loop_
_entity_poly.entity_id
_entity_poly.type
_entity_poly.pdbx_seq_one_letter_code
_entity_poly.pdbx_strand_id
1 'polypeptide(L)'
;MPVPILSISESDLQYALNCMDISELLAFSLCSKRTKNLVKSLNRKTDHPFVFVYENCIRFNLTGLFNNVQEFISLAIFDSYIEFRENRTGVWKRQEFTQSDWIAHILDIFNESIIQLLRIENVSPPFLDTLKKVIPKCRMLVISETCSTKLTKIAFWKLFSIAEQVDIHKNIFDDANDISKYLTLNLKSVGFNDWQKPFKLKLNDLLALNIALLSIAPTSITEKELNRFIKLWMKGSHTFYRQKFIRLTLDDEFELNRQEVLKGIKYEVDEDDDEEEDGFQCRMRRGDGKELIVWVGGIVIGFYFS
;
A
#
# COMPACT_ATOMS: atom_id res chain seq x y z
N MET A 1 -4.34 25.72 -32.06
CA MET A 1 -5.61 26.46 -31.97
C MET A 1 -5.59 27.35 -30.74
N PRO A 2 -6.07 28.59 -30.80
CA PRO A 2 -6.28 29.40 -29.60
C PRO A 2 -7.32 28.72 -28.70
N VAL A 3 -7.11 28.74 -27.38
CA VAL A 3 -8.08 28.24 -26.39
C VAL A 3 -8.84 29.47 -25.87
N PRO A 4 -10.08 29.74 -26.32
CA PRO A 4 -10.75 31.04 -26.13
C PRO A 4 -10.90 31.45 -24.65
N ILE A 5 -11.06 30.47 -23.76
CA ILE A 5 -11.17 30.71 -22.30
C ILE A 5 -9.91 31.39 -21.73
N LEU A 6 -8.75 31.31 -22.39
CA LEU A 6 -7.52 31.97 -21.93
C LEU A 6 -7.49 33.49 -22.17
N SER A 7 -8.52 34.03 -22.82
CA SER A 7 -8.66 35.46 -23.14
C SER A 7 -9.56 36.24 -22.17
N ILE A 8 -10.19 35.57 -21.21
CA ILE A 8 -11.03 36.22 -20.19
C ILE A 8 -10.19 36.75 -19.02
N SER A 9 -10.81 37.49 -18.10
CA SER A 9 -10.13 38.01 -16.91
C SER A 9 -9.59 36.88 -16.02
N GLU A 10 -8.55 37.15 -15.23
CA GLU A 10 -7.95 36.15 -14.35
C GLU A 10 -8.95 35.61 -13.32
N SER A 11 -9.80 36.47 -12.76
CA SER A 11 -10.86 36.07 -11.82
C SER A 11 -11.90 35.16 -12.48
N ASP A 12 -12.32 35.47 -13.70
CA ASP A 12 -13.32 34.67 -14.42
C ASP A 12 -12.73 33.33 -14.86
N LEU A 13 -11.44 33.31 -15.24
CA LEU A 13 -10.73 32.08 -15.56
C LEU A 13 -10.60 31.19 -14.33
N GLN A 14 -10.19 31.74 -13.18
CA GLN A 14 -10.09 31.00 -11.95
C GLN A 14 -11.45 30.44 -11.50
N TYR A 15 -12.52 31.25 -11.61
CA TYR A 15 -13.87 30.81 -11.35
C TYR A 15 -14.28 29.65 -12.27
N ALA A 16 -14.06 29.79 -13.58
CA ALA A 16 -14.41 28.75 -14.55
C ALA A 16 -13.66 27.44 -14.30
N LEU A 17 -12.36 27.50 -13.95
CA LEU A 17 -11.57 26.32 -13.62
C LEU A 17 -12.05 25.63 -12.33
N ASN A 18 -12.48 26.39 -11.33
CA ASN A 18 -13.05 25.85 -10.10
C ASN A 18 -14.43 25.18 -10.33
N CYS A 19 -15.11 25.53 -11.43
CA CYS A 19 -16.35 24.92 -11.87
C CYS A 19 -16.16 23.71 -12.80
N MET A 20 -14.94 23.30 -13.11
CA MET A 20 -14.68 22.12 -13.94
C MET A 20 -14.58 20.86 -13.08
N ASP A 21 -15.13 19.74 -13.54
CA ASP A 21 -14.92 18.42 -12.93
C ASP A 21 -13.51 17.87 -13.20
N ILE A 22 -13.12 16.76 -12.55
CA ILE A 22 -11.79 16.15 -12.73
C ILE A 22 -11.48 15.85 -14.22
N SER A 23 -12.47 15.37 -14.96
CA SER A 23 -12.27 15.03 -16.38
C SER A 23 -12.12 16.28 -17.24
N GLU A 24 -12.92 17.33 -16.98
CA GLU A 24 -12.83 18.60 -17.70
C GLU A 24 -11.48 19.28 -17.45
N LEU A 25 -10.99 19.24 -16.21
CA LEU A 25 -9.64 19.68 -15.86
C LEU A 25 -8.56 18.87 -16.58
N LEU A 26 -8.70 17.53 -16.62
CA LEU A 26 -7.77 16.68 -17.35
C LEU A 26 -7.79 17.00 -18.85
N ALA A 27 -8.95 17.15 -19.48
CA ALA A 27 -9.08 17.55 -20.88
C ALA A 27 -8.43 18.92 -21.15
N PHE A 28 -8.75 19.92 -20.31
CA PHE A 28 -8.21 21.27 -20.42
C PHE A 28 -6.68 21.27 -20.28
N SER A 29 -6.13 20.47 -19.36
CA SER A 29 -4.69 20.34 -19.18
C SER A 29 -3.95 19.80 -20.41
N LEU A 30 -4.65 19.08 -21.31
CA LEU A 30 -4.06 18.53 -22.54
C LEU A 30 -3.97 19.57 -23.67
N CYS A 31 -4.69 20.70 -23.59
CA CYS A 31 -4.76 21.68 -24.68
C CYS A 31 -3.43 22.41 -24.95
N SER A 32 -2.64 22.73 -23.92
CA SER A 32 -1.35 23.42 -24.05
C SER A 32 -0.53 23.37 -22.76
N LYS A 33 0.74 23.78 -22.82
CA LYS A 33 1.58 23.96 -21.62
C LYS A 33 0.99 25.00 -20.64
N ARG A 34 0.36 26.06 -21.15
CA ARG A 34 -0.28 27.10 -20.32
C ARG A 34 -1.48 26.55 -19.57
N THR A 35 -2.35 25.80 -20.24
CA THR A 35 -3.54 25.20 -19.60
C THR A 35 -3.15 24.13 -18.59
N LYS A 36 -2.13 23.30 -18.89
CA LYS A 36 -1.56 22.35 -17.93
C LYS A 36 -1.10 23.04 -16.64
N ASN A 37 -0.34 24.13 -16.75
CA ASN A 37 0.16 24.87 -15.59
C ASN A 37 -0.98 25.49 -14.76
N LEU A 38 -2.05 25.97 -15.42
CA LEU A 38 -3.22 26.50 -14.73
C LEU A 38 -3.94 25.43 -13.91
N VAL A 39 -4.16 24.24 -14.48
CA VAL A 39 -4.76 23.11 -13.73
C VAL A 39 -3.89 22.72 -12.54
N LYS A 40 -2.59 22.62 -12.76
CA LYS A 40 -1.63 22.29 -11.70
C LYS A 40 -1.65 23.32 -10.55
N SER A 41 -1.80 24.61 -10.86
CA SER A 41 -1.87 25.67 -9.85
C SER A 41 -3.15 25.68 -9.02
N LEU A 42 -4.22 25.01 -9.48
CA LEU A 42 -5.44 24.85 -8.66
C LEU A 42 -5.16 24.06 -7.39
N ASN A 43 -4.12 23.22 -7.39
CA ASN A 43 -3.75 22.35 -6.28
C ASN A 43 -4.95 21.60 -5.70
N ARG A 44 -5.81 21.10 -6.60
CA ARG A 44 -7.06 20.46 -6.23
C ARG A 44 -6.74 19.20 -5.45
N LYS A 45 -7.29 19.09 -4.24
CA LYS A 45 -7.21 17.88 -3.43
C LYS A 45 -8.06 16.80 -4.09
N THR A 46 -7.46 15.99 -4.95
CA THR A 46 -8.00 14.67 -5.31
C THR A 46 -7.60 13.69 -4.21
N ASP A 47 -8.40 12.65 -4.02
CA ASP A 47 -7.84 11.52 -3.31
C ASP A 47 -6.72 10.94 -4.19
N HIS A 48 -5.70 10.48 -3.51
CA HIS A 48 -4.52 9.86 -4.07
C HIS A 48 -4.86 8.86 -5.19
N PRO A 49 -4.25 9.00 -6.41
CA PRO A 49 -4.60 8.13 -7.52
C PRO A 49 -4.38 6.65 -7.23
N PHE A 50 -5.39 5.83 -7.54
CA PHE A 50 -5.34 4.39 -7.42
C PHE A 50 -5.17 3.77 -8.81
N VAL A 51 -4.15 2.93 -8.98
CA VAL A 51 -3.89 2.26 -10.25
C VAL A 51 -4.20 0.78 -10.12
N PHE A 52 -5.15 0.31 -10.92
CA PHE A 52 -5.48 -1.11 -11.04
C PHE A 52 -4.90 -1.64 -12.34
N VAL A 53 -4.31 -2.82 -12.28
CA VAL A 53 -3.86 -3.52 -13.47
C VAL A 53 -4.59 -4.83 -13.57
N TYR A 54 -5.47 -4.92 -14.57
CA TYR A 54 -6.31 -6.09 -14.84
C TYR A 54 -6.34 -6.36 -16.34
N GLU A 55 -6.29 -7.63 -16.75
CA GLU A 55 -6.31 -8.04 -18.16
C GLU A 55 -5.28 -7.32 -19.04
N ASN A 56 -4.08 -7.08 -18.51
CA ASN A 56 -3.00 -6.33 -19.18
C ASN A 56 -3.38 -4.88 -19.54
N CYS A 57 -4.30 -4.26 -18.79
CA CYS A 57 -4.69 -2.87 -18.93
C CYS A 57 -4.36 -2.10 -17.67
N ILE A 58 -3.71 -0.94 -17.82
CA ILE A 58 -3.47 0.01 -16.72
C ILE A 58 -4.71 0.89 -16.59
N ARG A 59 -5.41 0.83 -15.46
CA ARG A 59 -6.55 1.67 -15.14
C ARG A 59 -6.20 2.66 -14.05
N PHE A 60 -6.34 3.94 -14.35
CA PHE A 60 -6.18 5.05 -13.41
C PHE A 60 -7.54 5.43 -12.85
N ASN A 61 -7.73 5.22 -11.56
CA ASN A 61 -8.92 5.66 -10.84
C ASN A 61 -8.58 6.94 -10.09
N LEU A 62 -9.32 8.00 -10.39
CA LEU A 62 -9.19 9.31 -9.78
C LEU A 62 -10.48 9.63 -9.05
N THR A 63 -10.38 9.94 -7.77
CA THR A 63 -11.50 10.43 -6.97
C THR A 63 -11.22 11.81 -6.43
N GLY A 64 -12.28 12.54 -6.16
CA GLY A 64 -12.19 13.83 -5.50
C GLY A 64 -13.56 14.35 -5.12
N LEU A 65 -13.56 15.60 -4.67
CA LEU A 65 -14.79 16.30 -4.33
C LEU A 65 -15.02 17.44 -5.33
N PHE A 66 -16.28 17.58 -5.75
CA PHE A 66 -16.76 18.69 -6.55
C PHE A 66 -18.15 19.09 -6.06
N ASN A 67 -18.31 20.36 -5.66
CA ASN A 67 -19.59 20.86 -5.13
C ASN A 67 -20.18 19.97 -4.02
N ASN A 68 -19.34 19.45 -3.12
CA ASN A 68 -19.69 18.50 -2.05
C ASN A 68 -20.22 17.14 -2.51
N VAL A 69 -20.06 16.79 -3.79
CA VAL A 69 -20.37 15.48 -4.35
C VAL A 69 -19.06 14.75 -4.65
N GLN A 70 -19.02 13.46 -4.36
CA GLN A 70 -17.88 12.61 -4.70
C GLN A 70 -17.84 12.40 -6.21
N GLU A 71 -16.72 12.73 -6.82
CA GLU A 71 -16.42 12.43 -8.22
C GLU A 71 -15.54 11.19 -8.30
N PHE A 72 -15.81 10.36 -9.30
CA PHE A 72 -15.00 9.20 -9.65
C PHE A 72 -14.88 9.12 -11.16
N ILE A 73 -13.64 8.99 -11.65
CA ILE A 73 -13.36 8.63 -13.03
C ILE A 73 -12.38 7.46 -13.10
N SER A 74 -12.62 6.55 -14.03
CA SER A 74 -11.70 5.45 -14.35
C SER A 74 -11.21 5.60 -15.78
N LEU A 75 -9.89 5.54 -15.97
CA LEU A 75 -9.21 5.79 -17.24
C LEU A 75 -8.35 4.59 -17.61
N ALA A 76 -8.67 3.89 -18.69
CA ALA A 76 -7.79 2.90 -19.28
C ALA A 76 -6.72 3.60 -20.13
N ILE A 77 -5.44 3.33 -19.81
CA ILE A 77 -4.30 4.01 -20.42
C ILE A 77 -3.67 3.12 -21.48
N PHE A 78 -3.55 3.65 -22.70
CA PHE A 78 -2.89 3.01 -23.83
C PHE A 78 -1.86 3.96 -24.45
N ASP A 79 -1.04 3.44 -25.35
CA ASP A 79 -0.24 4.32 -26.20
C ASP A 79 -1.17 5.14 -27.10
N SER A 80 -0.87 6.42 -27.21
CA SER A 80 -1.55 7.42 -28.03
C SER A 80 -2.98 7.78 -27.62
N TYR A 81 -3.60 7.08 -26.65
CA TYR A 81 -4.95 7.42 -26.19
C TYR A 81 -5.26 6.91 -24.78
N ILE A 82 -6.26 7.55 -24.16
CA ILE A 82 -6.91 7.06 -22.95
C ILE A 82 -8.41 6.89 -23.20
N GLU A 83 -8.99 5.89 -22.57
CA GLU A 83 -10.41 5.56 -22.72
C GLU A 83 -11.09 5.59 -21.36
N PHE A 84 -12.26 6.25 -21.30
CA PHE A 84 -13.07 6.24 -20.09
C PHE A 84 -13.66 4.86 -19.84
N ARG A 85 -13.62 4.45 -18.58
CA ARG A 85 -14.29 3.26 -18.06
C ARG A 85 -15.41 3.69 -17.12
N GLU A 86 -16.46 2.86 -17.06
CA GLU A 86 -17.61 3.02 -16.18
C GLU A 86 -18.56 4.18 -16.57
N ASN A 87 -18.62 5.24 -15.76
CA ASN A 87 -19.70 6.24 -15.79
C ASN A 87 -19.61 7.24 -16.94
N ARG A 88 -18.50 7.23 -17.70
CA ARG A 88 -18.29 8.08 -18.87
C ARG A 88 -17.85 7.22 -20.04
N THR A 89 -18.21 7.63 -21.24
CA THR A 89 -17.77 7.00 -22.49
C THR A 89 -16.99 8.01 -23.32
N GLY A 90 -16.00 7.53 -24.07
CA GLY A 90 -15.19 8.37 -24.93
C GLY A 90 -13.72 8.02 -24.87
N VAL A 91 -12.99 8.57 -25.82
CA VAL A 91 -11.55 8.38 -25.98
C VAL A 91 -10.91 9.73 -26.21
N TRP A 92 -9.84 10.02 -25.46
CA TRP A 92 -8.96 11.13 -25.75
C TRP A 92 -7.69 10.63 -26.40
N LYS A 93 -7.33 11.24 -27.53
CA LYS A 93 -6.19 10.83 -28.34
C LYS A 93 -5.12 11.90 -28.32
N ARG A 94 -3.88 11.47 -28.20
CA ARG A 94 -2.69 12.28 -28.33
C ARG A 94 -1.59 11.39 -28.87
N GLN A 95 -1.40 11.41 -30.19
CA GLN A 95 -0.59 10.43 -30.94
C GLN A 95 0.83 10.29 -30.40
N GLU A 96 1.40 11.39 -29.94
CA GLU A 96 2.75 11.47 -29.42
C GLU A 96 2.94 10.97 -27.98
N PHE A 97 1.86 10.68 -27.24
CA PHE A 97 1.94 10.19 -25.86
C PHE A 97 2.06 8.67 -25.81
N THR A 98 3.04 8.19 -25.05
CA THR A 98 3.10 6.80 -24.57
C THR A 98 2.27 6.62 -23.30
N GLN A 99 2.07 5.38 -22.84
CA GLN A 99 1.49 5.14 -21.52
C GLN A 99 2.24 5.87 -20.40
N SER A 100 3.58 5.94 -20.46
CA SER A 100 4.39 6.66 -19.48
C SER A 100 4.11 8.16 -19.48
N ASP A 101 3.91 8.76 -20.66
CA ASP A 101 3.61 10.18 -20.79
C ASP A 101 2.23 10.52 -20.22
N TRP A 102 1.23 9.65 -20.44
CA TRP A 102 -0.08 9.79 -19.82
C TRP A 102 -0.01 9.75 -18.30
N ILE A 103 0.69 8.76 -17.74
CA ILE A 103 0.84 8.61 -16.29
C ILE A 103 1.59 9.82 -15.70
N ALA A 104 2.69 10.24 -16.33
CA ALA A 104 3.46 11.40 -15.89
C ALA A 104 2.62 12.68 -15.96
N HIS A 105 1.80 12.85 -17.01
CA HIS A 105 0.91 13.99 -17.14
C HIS A 105 -0.15 14.03 -16.04
N ILE A 106 -0.81 12.91 -15.77
CA ILE A 106 -1.84 12.81 -14.71
C ILE A 106 -1.24 13.10 -13.34
N LEU A 107 -0.09 12.49 -13.01
CA LEU A 107 0.58 12.74 -11.73
C LEU A 107 0.98 14.23 -11.58
N ASP A 108 1.54 14.83 -12.63
CA ASP A 108 2.02 16.22 -12.60
C ASP A 108 0.90 17.25 -12.40
N ILE A 109 -0.29 17.05 -12.99
CA ILE A 109 -1.41 17.99 -12.82
C ILE A 109 -2.04 17.92 -11.43
N PHE A 110 -1.91 16.80 -10.72
CA PHE A 110 -2.37 16.63 -9.33
C PHE A 110 -1.26 16.83 -8.30
N ASN A 111 -0.10 17.37 -8.71
CA ASN A 111 1.07 17.61 -7.85
C ASN A 111 1.57 16.33 -7.14
N GLU A 112 1.41 15.17 -7.78
CA GLU A 112 1.90 13.88 -7.31
C GLU A 112 3.19 13.50 -8.04
N SER A 113 4.11 12.83 -7.35
CA SER A 113 5.36 12.32 -7.95
C SER A 113 5.44 10.79 -7.96
N ILE A 114 4.52 10.12 -7.26
CA ILE A 114 4.45 8.66 -7.13
C ILE A 114 3.00 8.21 -7.20
N ILE A 115 2.80 6.95 -7.60
CA ILE A 115 1.49 6.31 -7.51
C ILE A 115 1.25 5.88 -6.06
N GLN A 116 0.09 6.19 -5.51
CA GLN A 116 -0.14 5.95 -4.08
C GLN A 116 -0.50 4.49 -3.82
N LEU A 117 -1.29 3.89 -4.71
CA LEU A 117 -1.58 2.45 -4.73
C LEU A 117 -1.45 1.89 -6.14
N LEU A 118 -0.68 0.82 -6.30
CA LEU A 118 -0.66 -0.01 -7.50
C LEU A 118 -1.18 -1.40 -7.13
N ARG A 119 -2.36 -1.78 -7.63
CA ARG A 119 -2.94 -3.11 -7.44
C ARG A 119 -2.80 -3.95 -8.70
N ILE A 120 -2.25 -5.15 -8.55
CA ILE A 120 -2.07 -6.13 -9.62
C ILE A 120 -3.12 -7.23 -9.48
N GLU A 121 -3.95 -7.38 -10.52
CA GLU A 121 -5.04 -8.34 -10.60
C GLU A 121 -4.93 -9.17 -11.88
N ASN A 122 -4.64 -10.47 -11.75
CA ASN A 122 -4.65 -11.46 -12.84
C ASN A 122 -4.09 -10.97 -14.20
N VAL A 123 -2.83 -10.53 -14.22
CA VAL A 123 -2.13 -10.07 -15.43
C VAL A 123 -1.24 -11.15 -16.05
N SER A 124 -0.89 -11.00 -17.33
CA SER A 124 0.12 -11.88 -17.93
C SER A 124 1.53 -11.57 -17.41
N PRO A 125 2.40 -12.58 -17.20
CA PRO A 125 3.76 -12.36 -16.72
C PRO A 125 4.62 -11.39 -17.57
N PRO A 126 4.55 -11.39 -18.93
CA PRO A 126 5.29 -10.42 -19.73
C PRO A 126 4.84 -8.97 -19.49
N PHE A 127 3.56 -8.76 -19.18
CA PHE A 127 3.03 -7.42 -18.94
C PHE A 127 3.63 -6.76 -17.69
N LEU A 128 4.09 -7.56 -16.72
CA LEU A 128 4.80 -7.06 -15.54
C LEU A 128 6.10 -6.33 -15.91
N ASP A 129 6.77 -6.71 -17.01
CA ASP A 129 7.95 -6.00 -17.52
C ASP A 129 7.57 -4.66 -18.13
N THR A 130 6.42 -4.57 -18.79
CA THR A 130 5.85 -3.31 -19.25
C THR A 130 5.55 -2.40 -18.06
N LEU A 131 4.86 -2.92 -17.04
CA LEU A 131 4.56 -2.16 -15.83
C LEU A 131 5.82 -1.61 -15.16
N LYS A 132 6.87 -2.42 -15.02
CA LYS A 132 8.13 -1.98 -14.42
C LYS A 132 8.78 -0.81 -15.17
N LYS A 133 8.55 -0.69 -16.49
CA LYS A 133 9.09 0.39 -17.32
C LYS A 133 8.20 1.64 -17.30
N VAL A 134 6.89 1.45 -17.25
CA VAL A 134 5.89 2.50 -17.40
C VAL A 134 5.53 3.14 -16.06
N ILE A 135 5.48 2.36 -14.99
CA ILE A 135 5.20 2.85 -13.64
C ILE A 135 6.48 3.38 -13.01
N PRO A 136 6.53 4.66 -12.58
CA PRO A 136 7.73 5.24 -11.98
C PRO A 136 8.04 4.62 -10.61
N LYS A 137 7.37 5.09 -9.56
CA LYS A 137 7.41 4.54 -8.21
C LYS A 137 6.00 4.49 -7.66
N CYS A 138 5.76 3.56 -6.73
CA CYS A 138 4.55 3.55 -5.94
C CYS A 138 4.83 3.52 -4.44
N ARG A 139 3.89 4.05 -3.66
CA ARG A 139 3.93 3.98 -2.19
C ARG A 139 3.55 2.57 -1.73
N MET A 140 2.44 2.03 -2.23
CA MET A 140 1.97 0.70 -1.91
C MET A 140 1.73 -0.13 -3.17
N LEU A 141 2.36 -1.30 -3.24
CA LEU A 141 2.09 -2.34 -4.22
C LEU A 141 1.20 -3.40 -3.57
N VAL A 142 0.03 -3.67 -4.15
CA VAL A 142 -0.87 -4.74 -3.73
C VAL A 142 -0.88 -5.81 -4.81
N ILE A 143 -0.62 -7.06 -4.44
CA ILE A 143 -0.78 -8.22 -5.34
C ILE A 143 -2.00 -9.00 -4.87
N SER A 144 -3.07 -8.94 -5.66
CA SER A 144 -4.39 -9.46 -5.29
C SER A 144 -4.42 -10.98 -5.17
N GLU A 145 -5.33 -11.45 -4.31
CA GLU A 145 -5.84 -12.81 -4.16
C GLU A 145 -6.28 -13.46 -5.48
N THR A 146 -6.69 -12.63 -6.46
CA THR A 146 -7.09 -13.07 -7.81
C THR A 146 -5.92 -13.59 -8.63
N CYS A 147 -4.67 -13.25 -8.28
CA CYS A 147 -3.50 -13.80 -8.93
C CYS A 147 -3.32 -15.30 -8.60
N SER A 148 -2.73 -16.05 -9.53
CA SER A 148 -2.24 -17.39 -9.22
C SER A 148 -0.98 -17.32 -8.35
N THR A 149 -0.70 -18.34 -7.54
CA THR A 149 0.53 -18.42 -6.73
C THR A 149 1.81 -18.20 -7.56
N LYS A 150 1.84 -18.73 -8.78
CA LYS A 150 2.95 -18.53 -9.72
C LYS A 150 3.07 -17.06 -10.14
N LEU A 151 1.97 -16.43 -10.52
CA LEU A 151 1.94 -15.03 -10.90
C LEU A 151 2.33 -14.13 -9.73
N THR A 152 1.81 -14.37 -8.52
CA THR A 152 2.11 -13.57 -7.33
C THR A 152 3.61 -13.54 -7.04
N LYS A 153 4.30 -14.69 -7.12
CA LYS A 153 5.77 -14.76 -6.98
C LYS A 153 6.48 -13.91 -8.04
N ILE A 154 6.09 -14.03 -9.30
CA ILE A 154 6.72 -13.29 -10.40
C ILE A 154 6.47 -11.79 -10.27
N ALA A 155 5.23 -11.39 -9.95
CA ALA A 155 4.82 -10.01 -9.76
C ALA A 155 5.61 -9.35 -8.63
N PHE A 156 5.74 -10.03 -7.49
CA PHE A 156 6.54 -9.55 -6.37
C PHE A 156 7.97 -9.24 -6.82
N TRP A 157 8.71 -10.23 -7.33
CA TRP A 157 10.12 -10.07 -7.67
C TRP A 157 10.38 -9.08 -8.81
N LYS A 158 9.41 -8.88 -9.71
CA LYS A 158 9.53 -7.87 -10.77
C LYS A 158 9.29 -6.46 -10.25
N LEU A 159 8.34 -6.26 -9.32
CA LEU A 159 7.80 -4.96 -8.98
C LEU A 159 8.17 -4.45 -7.57
N PHE A 160 8.64 -5.28 -6.64
CA PHE A 160 8.92 -4.81 -5.27
C PHE A 160 9.91 -3.63 -5.22
N SER A 161 10.84 -3.53 -6.17
CA SER A 161 11.85 -2.47 -6.23
C SER A 161 11.28 -1.09 -6.53
N ILE A 162 10.08 -0.99 -7.10
CA ILE A 162 9.41 0.30 -7.36
C ILE A 162 8.48 0.72 -6.21
N ALA A 163 8.32 -0.12 -5.19
CA ALA A 163 7.39 0.08 -4.08
C ALA A 163 8.10 0.38 -2.75
N GLU A 164 7.54 1.26 -1.93
CA GLU A 164 7.98 1.41 -0.53
C GLU A 164 7.39 0.34 0.39
N GLN A 165 6.13 -0.01 0.11
CA GLN A 165 5.30 -0.94 0.87
C GLN A 165 4.73 -1.98 -0.08
N VAL A 166 4.66 -3.23 0.37
CA VAL A 166 4.11 -4.32 -0.42
C VAL A 166 3.09 -5.10 0.40
N ASP A 167 1.94 -5.39 -0.19
CA ASP A 167 0.92 -6.23 0.41
C ASP A 167 0.57 -7.38 -0.54
N ILE A 168 0.64 -8.61 -0.03
CA ILE A 168 0.40 -9.82 -0.81
C ILE A 168 -0.85 -10.51 -0.27
N HIS A 169 -1.90 -10.56 -1.09
CA HIS A 169 -3.20 -11.11 -0.71
C HIS A 169 -3.36 -12.60 -1.06
N LYS A 170 -2.23 -13.32 -1.19
CA LYS A 170 -2.19 -14.74 -1.54
C LYS A 170 -0.97 -15.41 -0.93
N ASN A 171 -1.18 -16.44 -0.13
CA ASN A 171 -0.12 -17.17 0.51
C ASN A 171 0.65 -18.03 -0.51
N ILE A 172 1.83 -17.53 -0.87
CA ILE A 172 2.77 -18.14 -1.81
C ILE A 172 3.79 -19.07 -1.15
N PHE A 173 3.72 -19.24 0.17
CA PHE A 173 4.69 -19.95 0.97
C PHE A 173 4.27 -21.39 1.25
N ASP A 174 5.26 -22.27 1.25
CA ASP A 174 5.16 -23.70 1.51
C ASP A 174 6.55 -24.22 1.91
N ASP A 175 6.71 -25.53 2.07
CA ASP A 175 7.99 -26.11 2.49
C ASP A 175 9.13 -25.87 1.46
N ALA A 176 8.80 -25.53 0.20
CA ALA A 176 9.76 -25.17 -0.83
C ALA A 176 9.97 -23.64 -0.97
N ASN A 177 9.09 -22.82 -0.40
CA ASN A 177 9.08 -21.37 -0.55
C ASN A 177 9.07 -20.69 0.80
N ASP A 178 10.27 -20.30 1.22
CA ASP A 178 10.52 -19.69 2.52
C ASP A 178 10.14 -18.20 2.56
N ILE A 179 9.37 -17.81 3.58
CA ILE A 179 8.96 -16.43 3.87
C ILE A 179 10.15 -15.55 4.24
N SER A 180 11.22 -16.13 4.80
CA SER A 180 12.44 -15.42 5.21
C SER A 180 13.07 -14.59 4.09
N LYS A 181 13.00 -15.07 2.83
CA LYS A 181 13.52 -14.36 1.64
C LYS A 181 12.82 -13.04 1.38
N TYR A 182 11.56 -12.91 1.82
CA TYR A 182 10.76 -11.71 1.65
C TYR A 182 10.95 -10.79 2.87
N LEU A 183 11.04 -11.39 4.06
CA LEU A 183 11.21 -10.66 5.32
C LEU A 183 12.58 -10.00 5.50
N THR A 184 13.60 -10.50 4.79
CA THR A 184 14.98 -9.96 4.83
C THR A 184 15.20 -8.77 3.89
N LEU A 185 14.21 -8.42 3.07
CA LEU A 185 14.29 -7.31 2.12
C LEU A 185 14.21 -5.96 2.84
N ASN A 186 14.89 -4.95 2.30
CA ASN A 186 14.93 -3.60 2.86
C ASN A 186 13.66 -2.76 2.57
N LEU A 187 12.47 -3.36 2.70
CA LEU A 187 11.19 -2.68 2.49
C LEU A 187 10.74 -1.93 3.75
N LYS A 188 9.98 -0.84 3.57
CA LYS A 188 9.44 -0.07 4.71
C LYS A 188 8.32 -0.84 5.40
N SER A 189 7.43 -1.42 4.61
CA SER A 189 6.29 -2.20 5.10
C SER A 189 6.05 -3.43 4.23
N VAL A 190 5.70 -4.55 4.86
CA VAL A 190 5.20 -5.74 4.17
C VAL A 190 3.95 -6.27 4.87
N GLY A 191 2.91 -6.50 4.07
CA GLY A 191 1.68 -7.16 4.44
C GLY A 191 1.56 -8.53 3.77
N PHE A 192 1.09 -9.51 4.52
CA PHE A 192 0.71 -10.83 4.04
C PHE A 192 -0.71 -11.11 4.52
N ASN A 193 -1.65 -11.29 3.60
CA ASN A 193 -3.07 -11.44 3.92
C ASN A 193 -3.70 -12.58 3.10
N ASP A 194 -4.04 -13.71 3.71
CA ASP A 194 -4.71 -14.81 3.01
C ASP A 194 -5.51 -15.66 4.00
N TRP A 195 -6.74 -15.23 4.24
CA TRP A 195 -7.69 -15.92 5.13
C TRP A 195 -8.08 -17.32 4.69
N GLN A 196 -7.74 -17.74 3.47
CA GLN A 196 -7.97 -19.12 3.03
C GLN A 196 -6.84 -20.06 3.43
N LYS A 197 -5.64 -19.52 3.69
CA LYS A 197 -4.44 -20.32 3.97
C LYS A 197 -3.52 -19.58 4.95
N PRO A 198 -3.54 -19.94 6.24
CA PRO A 198 -2.65 -19.36 7.24
C PRO A 198 -1.17 -19.43 6.87
N PHE A 199 -0.46 -18.35 7.18
CA PHE A 199 0.99 -18.24 7.00
C PHE A 199 1.72 -19.07 8.07
N LYS A 200 2.66 -19.91 7.65
CA LYS A 200 3.55 -20.63 8.56
C LYS A 200 4.74 -19.74 8.91
N LEU A 201 4.66 -19.04 10.04
CA LEU A 201 5.71 -18.15 10.52
C LEU A 201 6.50 -18.83 11.63
N LYS A 202 7.82 -18.91 11.50
CA LYS A 202 8.69 -19.46 12.55
C LYS A 202 9.36 -18.33 13.31
N LEU A 203 9.80 -18.63 14.54
CA LEU A 203 10.61 -17.69 15.33
C LEU A 203 11.81 -17.11 14.56
N ASN A 204 12.55 -17.95 13.83
CA ASN A 204 13.73 -17.49 13.09
C ASN A 204 13.40 -16.47 12.00
N ASP A 205 12.21 -16.53 11.43
CA ASP A 205 11.74 -15.58 10.41
C ASP A 205 11.53 -14.19 11.03
N LEU A 206 10.95 -14.14 12.24
CA LEU A 206 10.82 -12.91 13.02
C LEU A 206 12.17 -12.33 13.47
N LEU A 207 13.13 -13.19 13.83
CA LEU A 207 14.46 -12.77 14.26
C LEU A 207 15.33 -12.24 13.12
N ALA A 208 15.12 -12.75 11.89
CA ALA A 208 15.80 -12.32 10.68
C ALA A 208 15.10 -11.14 9.97
N LEU A 209 14.02 -10.61 10.56
CA LEU A 209 13.23 -9.55 9.97
C LEU A 209 14.08 -8.31 9.70
N ASN A 210 14.01 -7.81 8.47
CA ASN A 210 14.64 -6.57 8.06
C ASN A 210 13.59 -5.62 7.48
N ILE A 211 12.40 -5.56 8.09
CA ILE A 211 11.29 -4.70 7.68
C ILE A 211 10.85 -3.89 8.89
N ALA A 212 10.49 -2.62 8.66
CA ALA A 212 10.09 -1.74 9.77
C ALA A 212 8.65 -2.01 10.23
N LEU A 213 7.73 -2.26 9.30
CA LEU A 213 6.32 -2.52 9.57
C LEU A 213 5.93 -3.87 8.94
N LEU A 214 5.58 -4.85 9.76
CA LEU A 214 5.15 -6.16 9.30
C LEU A 214 3.69 -6.40 9.71
N SER A 215 2.86 -6.87 8.79
CA SER A 215 1.51 -7.37 9.09
C SER A 215 1.32 -8.74 8.45
N ILE A 216 0.88 -9.74 9.22
CA ILE A 216 0.58 -11.08 8.70
C ILE A 216 -0.78 -11.52 9.22
N ALA A 217 -1.68 -11.93 8.33
CA ALA A 217 -3.03 -12.40 8.67
C ALA A 217 -3.53 -13.49 7.70
N PRO A 218 -4.08 -14.61 8.18
CA PRO A 218 -3.86 -15.22 9.48
C PRO A 218 -2.49 -15.93 9.53
N THR A 219 -1.90 -16.13 10.71
CA THR A 219 -0.62 -16.85 10.89
C THR A 219 -0.71 -17.90 11.98
N SER A 220 -0.03 -19.02 11.77
CA SER A 220 0.12 -20.07 12.78
C SER A 220 1.46 -19.90 13.50
N ILE A 221 1.44 -19.30 14.69
CA ILE A 221 2.61 -19.18 15.59
C ILE A 221 2.18 -19.53 17.01
N THR A 222 3.00 -20.29 17.73
CA THR A 222 2.65 -20.77 19.08
C THR A 222 2.95 -19.72 20.16
N GLU A 223 2.27 -19.77 21.31
CA GLU A 223 2.57 -18.87 22.43
C GLU A 223 4.00 -19.06 22.94
N LYS A 224 4.52 -20.29 22.86
CA LYS A 224 5.91 -20.60 23.20
C LYS A 224 6.90 -19.90 22.28
N GLU A 225 6.60 -19.81 20.99
CA GLU A 225 7.43 -19.07 20.03
C GLU A 225 7.35 -17.57 20.26
N LEU A 226 6.15 -17.02 20.52
CA LEU A 226 5.96 -15.62 20.88
C LEU A 226 6.71 -15.26 22.18
N ASN A 227 6.58 -16.09 23.23
CA ASN A 227 7.33 -15.93 24.48
C ASN A 227 8.85 -15.93 24.24
N ARG A 228 9.33 -16.85 23.40
CA ARG A 228 10.75 -16.94 23.07
C ARG A 228 11.21 -15.73 22.26
N PHE A 229 10.39 -15.21 21.34
CA PHE A 229 10.66 -13.98 20.60
C PHE A 229 10.86 -12.79 21.55
N ILE A 230 9.93 -12.56 22.47
CA ILE A 230 10.01 -11.46 23.44
C ILE A 230 11.25 -11.61 24.33
N LYS A 231 11.52 -12.82 24.85
CA LYS A 231 12.72 -13.10 25.67
C LYS A 231 14.01 -12.85 24.90
N LEU A 232 14.06 -13.15 23.61
CA LEU A 232 15.23 -12.87 22.77
C LEU A 232 15.39 -11.37 22.50
N TRP A 233 14.28 -10.64 22.29
CA TRP A 233 14.31 -9.18 22.19
C TRP A 233 14.87 -8.53 23.46
N MET A 234 14.44 -8.99 24.64
CA MET A 234 14.91 -8.48 25.93
C MET A 234 16.42 -8.70 26.16
N LYS A 235 17.03 -9.72 25.56
CA LYS A 235 18.46 -10.00 25.71
C LYS A 235 19.37 -9.03 24.95
N GLY A 236 18.80 -8.14 24.12
CA GLY A 236 19.54 -7.11 23.42
C GLY A 236 20.26 -7.66 22.19
N SER A 237 19.65 -7.51 21.01
CA SER A 237 20.28 -7.79 19.73
C SER A 237 20.10 -6.62 18.77
N HIS A 238 21.13 -6.35 17.96
CA HIS A 238 21.06 -5.32 16.93
C HIS A 238 20.04 -5.61 15.82
N THR A 239 19.58 -6.87 15.72
CA THR A 239 18.53 -7.27 14.77
C THR A 239 17.19 -6.57 14.99
N PHE A 240 16.95 -5.95 16.16
CA PHE A 240 15.65 -5.36 16.52
C PHE A 240 15.54 -3.83 16.36
N TYR A 241 16.59 -3.14 15.88
CA TYR A 241 16.60 -1.68 15.84
C TYR A 241 15.80 -1.07 14.69
N ARG A 242 15.44 -1.86 13.70
CA ARG A 242 14.74 -1.36 12.51
C ARG A 242 13.22 -1.47 12.64
N GLN A 243 12.77 -2.50 13.33
CA GLN A 243 11.38 -2.83 13.55
C GLN A 243 10.73 -1.70 14.33
N LYS A 244 9.54 -1.32 13.90
CA LYS A 244 8.70 -0.34 14.57
C LYS A 244 7.38 -0.97 14.97
N PHE A 245 6.86 -1.85 14.11
CA PHE A 245 5.61 -2.53 14.38
C PHE A 245 5.57 -3.91 13.73
N ILE A 246 5.12 -4.91 14.48
CA ILE A 246 4.76 -6.24 13.98
C ILE A 246 3.34 -6.54 14.42
N ARG A 247 2.44 -6.76 13.47
CA ARG A 247 1.08 -7.24 13.69
C ARG A 247 0.93 -8.67 13.19
N LEU A 248 0.52 -9.57 14.07
CA LEU A 248 0.18 -10.94 13.73
C LEU A 248 -1.28 -11.16 14.08
N THR A 249 -2.08 -11.49 13.09
CA THR A 249 -3.44 -11.99 13.29
C THR A 249 -3.37 -13.51 13.25
N LEU A 250 -3.82 -14.16 14.31
CA LEU A 250 -3.82 -15.61 14.46
C LEU A 250 -5.03 -16.21 13.74
N ASP A 251 -5.03 -17.53 13.62
CA ASP A 251 -6.18 -18.27 13.08
C ASP A 251 -7.41 -18.09 13.98
N ASP A 252 -8.61 -18.05 13.40
CA ASP A 252 -9.87 -17.78 14.12
C ASP A 252 -10.19 -18.87 15.16
N GLU A 253 -9.61 -20.07 15.00
CA GLU A 253 -9.71 -21.16 15.96
C GLU A 253 -8.76 -21.02 17.17
N PHE A 254 -7.92 -19.99 17.20
CA PHE A 254 -6.86 -19.84 18.18
C PHE A 254 -7.16 -18.77 19.23
N GLU A 255 -7.54 -19.20 20.44
CA GLU A 255 -7.59 -18.31 21.61
C GLU A 255 -6.18 -18.12 22.20
N LEU A 256 -5.64 -16.91 22.08
CA LEU A 256 -4.29 -16.60 22.54
C LEU A 256 -4.18 -16.62 24.06
N ASN A 257 -3.44 -17.57 24.62
CA ASN A 257 -3.16 -17.57 26.06
C ASN A 257 -2.05 -16.56 26.43
N ARG A 258 -2.48 -15.35 26.82
CA ARG A 258 -1.58 -14.26 27.25
C ARG A 258 -0.62 -14.67 28.39
N GLN A 259 -1.06 -15.52 29.31
CA GLN A 259 -0.23 -15.94 30.45
C GLN A 259 0.96 -16.80 29.98
N GLU A 260 0.75 -17.65 28.97
CA GLU A 260 1.83 -18.44 28.37
C GLU A 260 2.76 -17.57 27.51
N VAL A 261 2.23 -16.60 26.75
CA VAL A 261 3.04 -15.64 25.97
C VAL A 261 3.97 -14.82 26.88
N LEU A 262 3.50 -14.39 28.05
CA LEU A 262 4.25 -13.51 28.97
C LEU A 262 4.97 -14.27 30.10
N LYS A 263 4.93 -15.60 30.08
CA LYS A 263 5.47 -16.44 31.15
C LYS A 263 6.94 -16.17 31.43
N GLY A 264 7.22 -15.76 32.68
CA GLY A 264 8.57 -15.47 33.15
C GLY A 264 9.19 -14.19 32.56
N ILE A 265 8.35 -13.25 32.11
CA ILE A 265 8.74 -11.92 31.62
C ILE A 265 8.24 -10.89 32.63
N LYS A 266 9.09 -9.91 32.97
CA LYS A 266 8.68 -8.76 33.77
C LYS A 266 8.12 -7.69 32.85
N TYR A 267 6.93 -7.18 33.15
CA TYR A 267 6.24 -6.16 32.37
C TYR A 267 5.44 -5.22 33.30
N GLU A 268 5.16 -4.03 32.81
CA GLU A 268 4.25 -3.03 33.38
C GLU A 268 2.93 -3.11 32.60
N VAL A 269 1.79 -3.13 33.29
CA VAL A 269 0.46 -3.03 32.66
C VAL A 269 0.07 -1.55 32.66
N ASP A 270 -0.49 -1.03 31.57
CA ASP A 270 -1.00 0.35 31.56
C ASP A 270 -2.29 0.39 32.40
N GLU A 271 -2.31 1.17 33.49
CA GLU A 271 -3.41 1.22 34.47
C GLU A 271 -4.69 1.91 33.93
N ASP A 272 -4.60 2.54 32.75
CA ASP A 272 -5.71 3.20 32.04
C ASP A 272 -6.36 2.29 30.98
N ASP A 273 -6.08 0.97 30.96
CA ASP A 273 -6.91 -0.02 30.25
C ASP A 273 -8.27 -0.11 30.99
N ASP A 274 -9.13 0.91 30.80
CA ASP A 274 -10.55 0.82 31.11
C ASP A 274 -11.08 -0.46 30.44
N GLU A 275 -11.84 -1.28 31.18
CA GLU A 275 -12.44 -2.55 30.74
C GLU A 275 -13.40 -2.41 29.52
N GLU A 276 -13.42 -1.26 28.86
CA GLU A 276 -14.22 -0.93 27.68
C GLU A 276 -13.47 -1.09 26.34
N GLU A 277 -12.12 -1.17 26.29
CA GLU A 277 -11.38 -1.54 25.07
C GLU A 277 -11.02 -3.04 25.09
N ASP A 278 -11.48 -3.81 24.08
CA ASP A 278 -11.35 -5.28 23.92
C ASP A 278 -9.90 -5.80 23.77
N GLY A 279 -8.96 -5.40 24.62
CA GLY A 279 -7.55 -5.78 24.54
C GLY A 279 -6.78 -5.68 25.85
N PHE A 280 -5.60 -6.29 25.88
CA PHE A 280 -4.63 -6.23 26.97
C PHE A 280 -3.35 -5.59 26.45
N GLN A 281 -2.89 -4.52 27.10
CA GLN A 281 -1.62 -3.89 26.79
C GLN A 281 -0.60 -4.06 27.92
N CYS A 282 0.65 -4.35 27.55
CA CYS A 282 1.75 -4.30 28.50
C CYS A 282 3.02 -3.74 27.88
N ARG A 283 3.88 -3.18 28.74
CA ARG A 283 5.14 -2.55 28.39
C ARG A 283 6.31 -3.29 29.01
N MET A 284 7.37 -3.45 28.23
CA MET A 284 8.62 -4.07 28.66
C MET A 284 9.77 -3.12 28.36
N ARG A 285 10.66 -2.95 29.34
CA ARG A 285 11.87 -2.12 29.19
C ARG A 285 13.10 -3.00 29.16
N ARG A 286 13.97 -2.75 28.18
CA ARG A 286 15.27 -3.39 28.04
C ARG A 286 16.34 -2.57 28.76
N GLY A 287 17.45 -3.21 29.14
CA GLY A 287 18.53 -2.56 29.91
C GLY A 287 19.22 -1.39 29.21
N ASP A 288 19.06 -1.25 27.89
CA ASP A 288 19.55 -0.11 27.08
C ASP A 288 18.53 1.03 26.94
N GLY A 289 17.41 0.97 27.67
CA GLY A 289 16.35 1.98 27.65
C GLY A 289 15.34 1.81 26.50
N LYS A 290 15.47 0.77 25.68
CA LYS A 290 14.50 0.46 24.62
C LYS A 290 13.24 -0.16 25.19
N GLU A 291 12.10 0.23 24.64
CA GLU A 291 10.78 -0.26 25.07
C GLU A 291 10.10 -1.07 23.99
N LEU A 292 9.38 -2.10 24.43
CA LEU A 292 8.46 -2.90 23.63
C LEU A 292 7.08 -2.82 24.29
N ILE A 293 6.09 -2.38 23.53
CA ILE A 293 4.68 -2.48 23.91
C ILE A 293 4.10 -3.70 23.20
N VAL A 294 3.48 -4.59 23.97
CA VAL A 294 2.76 -5.75 23.46
C VAL A 294 1.29 -5.51 23.70
N TRP A 295 0.51 -5.49 22.61
CA TRP A 295 -0.94 -5.41 22.64
C TRP A 295 -1.52 -6.75 22.19
N VAL A 296 -2.52 -7.25 22.90
CA VAL A 296 -3.22 -8.50 22.60
C VAL A 296 -4.72 -8.24 22.65
N GLY A 297 -5.44 -8.44 21.55
CA GLY A 297 -6.90 -8.29 21.50
C GLY A 297 -7.51 -9.33 20.57
N GLY A 298 -8.43 -10.15 21.10
CA GLY A 298 -8.99 -11.30 20.38
C GLY A 298 -7.90 -12.21 19.79
N ILE A 299 -7.93 -12.38 18.47
CA ILE A 299 -6.95 -13.17 17.69
C ILE A 299 -5.72 -12.37 17.25
N VAL A 300 -5.57 -11.11 17.67
CA VAL A 300 -4.49 -10.23 17.19
C VAL A 300 -3.47 -9.98 18.29
N ILE A 301 -2.19 -10.08 17.92
CA ILE A 301 -1.06 -9.63 18.75
C ILE A 301 -0.22 -8.60 17.98
N GLY A 302 0.07 -7.49 18.65
CA GLY A 302 0.88 -6.39 18.15
C GLY A 302 2.13 -6.17 19.00
N PHE A 303 3.26 -5.93 18.35
CA PHE A 303 4.53 -5.55 18.98
C PHE A 303 4.96 -4.18 18.47
N TYR A 304 5.03 -3.19 19.35
CA TYR A 304 5.49 -1.83 19.03
C TYR A 304 6.85 -1.57 19.66
N PHE A 305 7.81 -1.16 18.83
CA PHE A 305 9.21 -0.98 19.21
C PHE A 305 9.59 0.51 19.20
N SER A 306 10.30 0.96 20.24
CA SER A 306 10.85 2.33 20.36
C SER A 306 12.35 2.43 20.06
#